data_AF-A0A5B2TV33-F1
#
_entry.id   AF-A0A5B2TV33-F1
#
_cell.length_a   1.000
_cell.length_b   1.000
_cell.length_c   1.000
_cell.angle_alpha   90.00
_cell.angle_beta   90.00
_cell.angle_gamma   90.00
#
_symmetry.space_group_name_H-M   'P 1'
#
loop_
_entity.id
_entity.type
_entity.pdbx_description
1 polymer ?
#
loop_
_entity_poly.entity_id
_entity_poly.type
_entity_poly.pdbx_seq_one_letter_code
_entity_poly.pdbx_strand_id
1 'polypeptide(L)'
;MALLEKRNNSRDNLILERRFIRTVLQEEGEDIRKEQTKRMSRSGFKSRELFAQRKIDVTDTVLAFDHLMKHRFIDMKRRRTPDGIIKKKNYPIHNRILYGHANNIVRRLRFGFTEETREIMRGLD
;
A
#
# COMPACT_ATOMS: atom_id res chain seq x y z
N MET A 1 -42.34 -7.50 -3.49
CA MET A 1 -41.63 -6.52 -2.63
C MET A 1 -40.33 -7.09 -2.05
N ALA A 2 -40.32 -8.25 -1.39
CA ALA A 2 -39.13 -8.82 -0.72
C ALA A 2 -37.87 -9.07 -1.60
N LEU A 3 -38.03 -9.42 -2.89
CA LEU A 3 -36.88 -9.66 -3.79
C LEU A 3 -36.17 -8.37 -4.24
N LEU A 4 -36.92 -7.26 -4.35
CA LEU A 4 -36.38 -5.95 -4.68
C LEU A 4 -35.54 -5.41 -3.52
N GLU A 5 -36.04 -5.52 -2.30
CA GLU A 5 -35.32 -5.12 -1.08
C GLU A 5 -34.04 -5.92 -0.85
N LYS A 6 -34.08 -7.26 -1.01
CA LYS A 6 -32.86 -8.09 -0.94
C LYS A 6 -31.79 -7.67 -1.94
N ARG A 7 -32.19 -7.32 -3.16
CA ARG A 7 -31.27 -6.87 -4.22
C ARG A 7 -30.70 -5.48 -3.93
N ASN A 8 -31.49 -4.56 -3.38
CA ASN A 8 -31.02 -3.24 -2.99
C ASN A 8 -30.02 -3.33 -1.83
N ASN A 9 -30.34 -4.10 -0.79
CA ASN A 9 -29.43 -4.33 0.35
C ASN A 9 -28.09 -4.96 -0.07
N SER A 10 -28.12 -5.89 -1.03
CA SER A 10 -26.89 -6.51 -1.56
C SER A 10 -26.02 -5.53 -2.35
N ARG A 11 -26.64 -4.61 -3.11
CA ARG A 11 -25.91 -3.57 -3.86
C ARG A 11 -25.30 -2.53 -2.93
N ASP A 12 -26.07 -2.08 -1.93
CA ASP A 12 -25.60 -1.10 -0.96
C ASP A 12 -24.42 -1.65 -0.16
N ASN A 13 -24.50 -2.91 0.28
CA ASN A 13 -23.38 -3.53 0.98
C ASN A 13 -22.12 -3.61 0.10
N LEU A 14 -22.27 -3.95 -1.18
CA LEU A 14 -21.14 -4.00 -2.13
C LEU A 14 -20.50 -2.62 -2.36
N ILE A 15 -21.30 -1.56 -2.40
CA ILE A 15 -20.79 -0.17 -2.52
C ILE A 15 -19.99 0.20 -1.27
N LEU A 16 -20.52 -0.12 -0.08
CA LEU A 16 -19.86 0.17 1.19
C LEU A 16 -18.58 -0.63 1.38
N GLU A 17 -18.55 -1.89 0.95
CA GLU A 17 -17.36 -2.73 0.92
C GLU A 17 -16.28 -2.14 0.01
N ARG A 18 -16.64 -1.69 -1.19
CA ARG A 18 -15.68 -1.04 -2.11
C ARG A 18 -15.14 0.27 -1.55
N ARG A 19 -16.00 1.09 -0.92
CA ARG A 19 -15.57 2.30 -0.23
C ARG A 19 -14.58 1.98 0.89
N PHE A 20 -14.89 0.99 1.72
CA PHE A 20 -14.00 0.53 2.78
C PHE A 20 -12.64 0.06 2.24
N ILE A 21 -12.64 -0.79 1.21
CA ILE A 21 -11.40 -1.27 0.58
C ILE A 21 -10.58 -0.09 0.09
N ARG A 22 -11.20 0.85 -0.65
CA ARG A 22 -10.53 2.04 -1.17
C ARG A 22 -9.91 2.87 -0.05
N THR A 23 -10.64 3.12 1.04
CA THR A 23 -10.13 3.89 2.19
C THR A 23 -8.92 3.22 2.82
N VAL A 24 -9.00 1.91 3.08
CA VAL A 24 -7.86 1.15 3.63
C VAL A 24 -6.64 1.21 2.71
N LEU A 25 -6.84 1.03 1.41
CA LEU A 25 -5.75 1.09 0.43
C LEU A 25 -5.15 2.50 0.32
N GLN A 26 -5.96 3.55 0.39
CA GLN A 26 -5.48 4.94 0.37
C GLN A 26 -4.61 5.27 1.58
N GLU A 27 -5.06 4.91 2.77
CA GLU A 27 -4.31 5.14 4.01
C GLU A 27 -2.99 4.37 4.02
N GLU A 28 -3.04 3.07 3.71
CA GLU A 28 -1.83 2.23 3.68
C GLU A 28 -0.86 2.68 2.58
N GLY A 29 -1.37 3.14 1.45
CA GLY A 29 -0.56 3.78 0.40
C GLY A 29 0.18 5.01 0.92
N GLU A 30 -0.52 5.95 1.54
CA GLU A 30 0.12 7.14 2.10
C GLU A 30 1.15 6.80 3.17
N ASP A 31 0.88 5.80 4.01
CA ASP A 31 1.80 5.39 5.05
C ASP A 31 3.04 4.68 4.49
N ILE A 32 2.91 3.87 3.44
CA ILE A 32 4.06 3.36 2.66
C ILE A 32 4.94 4.53 2.22
N ARG A 33 4.35 5.56 1.60
CA ARG A 33 5.10 6.70 1.07
C ARG A 33 5.83 7.46 2.17
N LYS A 34 5.17 7.68 3.32
CA LYS A 34 5.75 8.33 4.50
C LYS A 34 6.89 7.51 5.08
N GLU A 35 6.70 6.20 5.27
CA GLU A 35 7.70 5.34 5.87
C GLU A 35 8.94 5.20 4.98
N GLN A 36 8.75 5.02 3.66
CA GLN A 36 9.87 5.00 2.70
C GLN A 36 10.65 6.31 2.74
N THR A 37 9.96 7.45 2.70
CA THR A 37 10.59 8.78 2.80
C THR A 37 11.39 8.92 4.08
N LYS A 38 10.78 8.60 5.23
CA LYS A 38 11.43 8.64 6.55
C LYS A 38 12.67 7.74 6.59
N ARG A 39 12.57 6.51 6.08
CA ARG A 39 13.67 5.54 6.08
C ARG A 39 14.81 5.99 5.19
N MET A 40 14.51 6.58 4.03
CA MET A 40 15.50 7.10 3.10
C MET A 40 16.22 8.32 3.66
N SER A 41 15.49 9.29 4.21
CA SER A 41 16.10 10.47 4.84
C SER A 41 17.00 10.09 6.00
N ARG A 42 16.57 9.15 6.87
CA ARG A 42 17.40 8.60 7.95
C ARG A 42 18.65 7.85 7.45
N SER A 43 18.61 7.34 6.24
CA SER A 43 19.74 6.64 5.62
C SER A 43 20.71 7.57 4.89
N GLY A 44 20.42 8.88 4.87
CA GLY A 44 21.25 9.90 4.25
C GLY A 44 21.03 10.09 2.75
N PHE A 45 19.97 9.52 2.17
CA PHE A 45 19.66 9.74 0.75
C PHE A 45 19.19 11.19 0.53
N LYS A 46 19.79 11.88 -0.45
CA LYS A 46 19.45 13.27 -0.82
C LYS A 46 18.97 13.42 -2.28
N SER A 47 19.08 12.37 -3.09
CA SER A 47 18.75 12.43 -4.52
C SER A 47 17.25 12.63 -4.73
N ARG A 48 16.86 13.78 -5.30
CA ARG A 48 15.46 14.12 -5.61
C ARG A 48 14.77 13.03 -6.45
N GLU A 49 15.49 12.43 -7.39
CA GLU A 49 14.98 11.35 -8.26
C GLU A 49 14.40 10.19 -7.42
N LEU A 50 15.13 9.76 -6.37
CA LEU A 50 14.71 8.64 -5.54
C LEU A 50 13.44 8.96 -4.73
N PHE A 51 13.21 10.24 -4.40
CA PHE A 51 12.01 10.66 -3.65
C PHE A 51 10.82 10.93 -4.55
N ALA A 52 11.02 11.61 -5.68
CA ALA A 52 9.93 12.12 -6.52
C ALA A 52 9.33 11.06 -7.45
N GLN A 53 10.10 10.07 -7.89
CA GLN A 53 9.63 9.06 -8.86
C GLN A 53 8.94 7.87 -8.19
N ARG A 54 8.17 8.12 -7.14
CA ARG A 54 7.31 7.13 -6.49
C ARG A 54 5.87 7.59 -6.61
N LYS A 55 5.03 6.74 -7.20
CA LYS A 55 3.62 7.03 -7.40
C LYS A 55 2.79 5.97 -6.70
N ILE A 56 1.74 6.42 -6.01
CA ILE A 56 0.73 5.54 -5.43
C ILE A 56 -0.59 6.00 -6.02
N ASP A 57 -1.24 5.08 -6.71
CA ASP A 57 -2.59 5.28 -7.21
C ASP A 57 -3.48 4.20 -6.60
N VAL A 58 -4.63 4.63 -6.09
CA VAL A 58 -5.62 3.73 -5.54
C VAL A 58 -6.91 3.89 -6.33
N THR A 59 -7.33 2.79 -6.97
CA THR A 59 -8.67 2.64 -7.53
C THR A 59 -9.55 1.91 -6.53
N ASP A 60 -10.80 1.59 -6.91
CA ASP A 60 -11.78 0.94 -6.02
C ASP A 60 -11.20 -0.22 -5.20
N THR A 61 -10.46 -1.13 -5.85
CA THR A 61 -9.95 -2.35 -5.19
C THR A 61 -8.47 -2.60 -5.43
N VAL A 62 -7.78 -1.69 -6.12
CA VAL A 62 -6.39 -1.87 -6.53
C VAL A 62 -5.53 -0.73 -6.04
N LEU A 63 -4.45 -1.07 -5.35
CA LEU A 63 -3.35 -0.16 -5.04
C LEU A 63 -2.21 -0.45 -6.01
N ALA A 64 -1.95 0.51 -6.89
CA ALA A 64 -0.79 0.50 -7.77
C ALA A 64 0.35 1.31 -7.15
N PHE A 65 1.54 0.72 -7.09
CA PHE A 65 2.74 1.39 -6.60
C PHE A 65 3.85 1.35 -7.65
N ASP A 66 4.16 2.51 -8.21
CA ASP A 66 5.24 2.67 -9.17
C ASP A 66 6.50 3.21 -8.49
N HIS A 67 7.64 2.62 -8.84
CA HIS A 67 8.93 3.02 -8.31
C HIS A 67 10.07 2.68 -9.27
N LEU A 68 11.18 3.38 -9.10
CA LEU A 68 12.42 3.08 -9.81
C LEU A 68 12.97 1.69 -9.48
N MET A 69 13.49 0.99 -10.49
CA MET A 69 14.23 -0.27 -10.29
C MET A 69 15.41 -0.12 -9.32
N LYS A 70 16.05 1.06 -9.29
CA LYS A 70 17.13 1.41 -8.36
C LYS A 70 16.77 1.15 -6.89
N HIS A 71 15.51 1.35 -6.49
CA HIS A 71 15.06 1.09 -5.11
C HIS A 71 15.21 -0.39 -4.72
N ARG A 72 14.92 -1.33 -5.63
CA ARG A 72 15.14 -2.76 -5.37
C ARG A 72 16.62 -3.10 -5.20
N PHE A 73 17.49 -2.52 -6.01
CA PHE A 73 18.94 -2.71 -5.89
C PHE A 73 19.51 -2.12 -4.59
N ILE A 74 18.91 -1.05 -4.05
CA ILE A 74 19.27 -0.48 -2.76
C ILE A 74 18.97 -1.46 -1.61
N ASP A 75 17.83 -2.16 -1.68
CA ASP A 75 17.39 -3.15 -0.69
C ASP A 75 18.23 -4.44 -0.71
N MET A 76 18.82 -4.79 -1.85
CA MET A 76 19.62 -6.02 -1.99
C MET A 76 20.92 -5.99 -1.15
N LYS A 77 21.20 -7.11 -0.48
CA LYS A 77 22.39 -7.33 0.36
C LYS A 77 23.64 -7.73 -0.44
N ARG A 78 23.46 -8.24 -1.66
CA ARG A 78 24.53 -8.77 -2.51
C ARG A 78 24.32 -8.27 -3.92
N ARG A 79 25.43 -8.05 -4.65
CA ARG A 79 25.42 -7.76 -6.09
C ARG A 79 26.33 -8.73 -6.82
N ARG A 80 25.92 -9.12 -8.02
CA ARG A 80 26.76 -9.90 -8.92
C ARG A 80 27.63 -8.94 -9.72
N THR A 81 28.92 -9.21 -9.76
CA THR A 81 29.94 -8.54 -10.56
C THR A 81 30.60 -9.59 -11.47
N PRO A 82 31.40 -9.19 -12.48
CA PRO A 82 32.15 -10.14 -13.30
C PRO A 82 33.01 -11.10 -12.45
N ASP A 83 33.60 -10.59 -11.37
CA ASP A 83 34.48 -11.35 -10.46
C ASP A 83 33.73 -12.19 -9.41
N GLY A 84 32.39 -12.24 -9.45
CA GLY A 84 31.58 -13.05 -8.55
C GLY A 84 30.50 -12.28 -7.76
N ILE A 85 30.13 -12.78 -6.57
CA ILE A 85 29.06 -12.17 -5.75
C ILE A 85 29.69 -11.46 -4.56
N ILE A 86 29.51 -10.15 -4.48
CA ILE A 86 30.03 -9.34 -3.38
C ILE A 86 28.91 -8.83 -2.46
N LYS A 87 29.23 -8.71 -1.16
CA LYS A 87 28.34 -8.08 -0.18
C LYS A 87 28.30 -6.57 -0.42
N LYS A 88 27.12 -5.97 -0.26
CA LYS A 88 26.87 -4.54 -0.40
C LYS A 88 26.14 -4.04 0.84
N LYS A 89 26.38 -2.78 1.23
CA LYS A 89 25.55 -2.08 2.21
C LYS A 89 24.11 -1.97 1.70
N ASN A 90 23.18 -2.57 2.43
CA ASN A 90 21.77 -2.56 2.07
C ASN A 90 20.99 -1.57 2.93
N TYR A 91 19.97 -0.96 2.34
CA TYR A 91 19.05 -0.10 3.04
C TYR A 91 17.65 -0.63 2.76
N PRO A 92 16.92 -1.18 3.75
CA PRO A 92 15.58 -1.73 3.55
C PRO A 92 14.57 -0.60 3.43
N ILE A 93 14.53 0.06 2.27
CA ILE A 93 13.70 1.21 1.96
C ILE A 93 12.47 0.83 1.14
N HIS A 94 12.38 -0.42 0.67
CA HIS A 94 11.32 -0.83 -0.26
C HIS A 94 10.62 -2.12 0.17
N ASN A 95 11.25 -3.29 -0.03
CA ASN A 95 10.62 -4.60 0.15
C ASN A 95 10.08 -4.78 1.57
N ARG A 96 10.90 -4.47 2.58
CA ARG A 96 10.49 -4.65 3.99
C ARG A 96 9.24 -3.84 4.33
N ILE A 97 9.18 -2.60 3.83
CA ILE A 97 8.07 -1.68 4.07
C ILE A 97 6.83 -2.19 3.32
N LEU A 98 6.96 -2.50 2.02
CA LEU A 98 5.84 -2.99 1.21
C LEU A 98 5.21 -4.27 1.77
N TYR A 99 6.01 -5.26 2.17
CA TYR A 99 5.46 -6.49 2.75
C TYR A 99 4.85 -6.28 4.13
N GLY A 100 5.38 -5.33 4.92
CA GLY A 100 4.76 -4.93 6.18
C GLY A 100 3.34 -4.38 5.97
N HIS A 101 3.20 -3.41 5.07
CA HIS A 101 1.91 -2.82 4.73
C HIS A 101 0.98 -3.78 3.99
N ALA A 102 1.48 -4.66 3.14
CA ALA A 102 0.66 -5.71 2.52
C ALA A 102 -0.01 -6.60 3.57
N ASN A 103 0.72 -6.98 4.63
CA ASN A 103 0.15 -7.74 5.74
C ASN A 103 -0.88 -6.93 6.53
N ASN A 104 -0.64 -5.64 6.74
CA ASN A 104 -1.60 -4.75 7.39
C ASN A 104 -2.88 -4.62 6.58
N ILE A 105 -2.78 -4.42 5.26
CA ILE A 105 -3.92 -4.39 4.34
C ILE A 105 -4.73 -5.68 4.49
N VAL A 106 -4.08 -6.86 4.39
CA VAL A 106 -4.77 -8.14 4.53
C VAL A 106 -5.50 -8.25 5.88
N ARG A 107 -4.84 -7.85 6.98
CA ARG A 107 -5.44 -7.88 8.32
C ARG A 107 -6.64 -6.95 8.41
N ARG A 108 -6.51 -5.70 7.94
CA ARG A 108 -7.55 -4.68 8.00
C ARG A 108 -8.74 -5.06 7.15
N LEU A 109 -8.51 -5.55 5.93
CA LEU A 109 -9.60 -6.00 5.05
C LEU A 109 -10.33 -7.22 5.61
N ARG A 110 -9.61 -8.14 6.26
CA ARG A 110 -10.21 -9.37 6.82
C ARG A 110 -11.12 -9.12 8.02
N PHE A 111 -10.79 -8.15 8.88
CA PHE A 111 -11.47 -7.97 10.17
C PHE A 111 -12.10 -6.59 10.35
N GLY A 112 -11.79 -5.63 9.48
CA GLY A 112 -12.17 -4.23 9.65
C GLY A 112 -13.52 -3.85 9.06
N PHE A 113 -14.17 -4.72 8.27
CA PHE A 113 -15.51 -4.42 7.75
C PHE A 113 -16.60 -4.83 8.75
N THR A 114 -16.71 -4.06 9.83
CA THR A 114 -17.70 -4.24 10.90
C THR A 114 -18.97 -3.41 10.65
N GLU A 115 -20.02 -3.59 11.48
CA GLU A 115 -21.24 -2.78 11.40
C GLU A 115 -20.95 -1.28 11.60
N GLU A 116 -20.16 -0.95 12.62
CA GLU A 116 -19.70 0.42 12.89
C GLU A 116 -18.98 1.02 11.68
N THR A 117 -18.12 0.23 11.04
CA THR A 117 -17.42 0.66 9.83
C THR A 117 -18.38 0.88 8.68
N ARG A 118 -19.42 0.04 8.55
CA ARG A 118 -20.45 0.21 7.53
C ARG A 118 -21.20 1.53 7.71
N GLU A 119 -21.52 1.91 8.95
CA GLU A 119 -22.14 3.21 9.25
C GLU A 119 -21.23 4.38 8.88
N ILE A 120 -19.94 4.30 9.21
CA ILE A 120 -18.94 5.29 8.78
C ILE A 120 -18.90 5.40 7.25
N MET A 121 -18.88 4.27 6.53
CA MET A 121 -18.85 4.26 5.06
C MET A 121 -20.13 4.80 4.41
N ARG A 122 -21.26 4.78 5.12
CA ARG A 122 -22.51 5.40 4.65
C ARG A 122 -22.46 6.92 4.74
N GLY A 123 -21.79 7.47 5.76
CA GLY A 123 -21.66 8.92 5.97
C GLY A 123 -20.54 9.59 5.15
N LEU A 124 -19.71 8.80 4.46
CA LEU A 124 -18.71 9.31 3.51
C LEU A 124 -19.38 9.50 2.15
N ASP A 125 -19.78 10.73 1.81
CA ASP A 125 -20.31 11.10 0.49
C ASP A 125 -19.21 11.21 -0.57
#